data_AF-A0AAU7X787-F1
#
_entry.id   AF-A0AAU7X787-F1
#
_cell.length_a   1.000
_cell.length_b   1.000
_cell.length_c   1.000
_cell.angle_alpha   90.00
_cell.angle_beta   90.00
_cell.angle_gamma   90.00
#
_symmetry.space_group_name_H-M   'P 1'
#
loop_
_entity.id
_entity.type
_entity.pdbx_description
1 polymer ?
#
loop_
_entity_poly.entity_id
_entity_poly.type
_entity_poly.pdbx_seq_one_letter_code
_entity_poly.pdbx_strand_id
1 'polypeptide(L)'
;MANEVYANNMEISCKAADGKSVACFPDVCFTPPVAPPTPIGVPIPYPNTGMSKDTTRGTRTVKITRKEVMLKDKSYFKTSYGDEAGNAPKKGVITSKIKGKVYFTSWSMNVKFEGQNVVRHLDMTTHNHASQPGNTPPWPHLSKMSPSTQGKCKREKKRERKSCQEYKPYGEKNVCKEAELSGAMVNESAWASKAATRAKANKCLSARRCQLVPYRPKDEAGIAGCCPAQTPDHVIPKSSFSVGAFSNNKRQPGWEEYSKDTAPCMCVEGWGNTHGSHGVRHSEHKALGVIAGVKKGDMREFSKEASMAAQSTRGAFPESNCSERCLTAQLADGHKKMLPPNTQPPKVKHSPSGRSKPAVLNRTARRPSP
;
A
#
# COMPACT_ATOMS: atom_id res chain seq x y z
N MET A 1 0.19 -0.46 -22.80
CA MET A 1 -0.25 -1.30 -21.66
C MET A 1 0.71 -1.09 -20.50
N ALA A 2 0.26 -1.21 -19.26
CA ALA A 2 1.21 -1.31 -18.14
C ALA A 2 2.04 -2.57 -18.29
N ASN A 3 3.34 -2.47 -18.00
CA ASN A 3 4.27 -3.57 -18.16
C ASN A 3 4.37 -4.43 -16.90
N GLU A 4 3.72 -4.00 -15.81
CA GLU A 4 3.63 -4.75 -14.55
C GLU A 4 4.99 -5.11 -13.91
N VAL A 5 6.04 -4.36 -14.25
CA VAL A 5 7.37 -4.47 -13.65
C VAL A 5 7.59 -3.30 -12.70
N TYR A 6 7.90 -3.59 -11.44
CA TYR A 6 7.92 -2.61 -10.36
C TYR A 6 9.25 -2.60 -9.61
N ALA A 7 9.66 -1.41 -9.16
CA ALA A 7 10.77 -1.20 -8.25
C ALA A 7 10.29 -0.39 -7.03
N ASN A 8 10.54 -0.90 -5.82
CA ASN A 8 9.98 -0.38 -4.57
C ASN A 8 8.47 -0.08 -4.68
N ASN A 9 7.74 -1.04 -5.24
CA ASN A 9 6.32 -0.98 -5.50
C ASN A 9 5.87 0.08 -6.53
N MET A 10 6.76 0.79 -7.22
CA MET A 10 6.39 1.79 -8.23
C MET A 10 6.77 1.29 -9.62
N GLU A 11 5.88 1.42 -10.61
CA GLU A 11 6.10 0.85 -11.95
C GLU A 11 7.32 1.49 -12.57
N ILE A 12 8.23 0.67 -13.09
CA ILE A 12 9.45 1.14 -13.75
C ILE A 12 9.07 1.78 -15.08
N SER A 13 9.54 3.01 -15.32
CA SER A 13 9.33 3.71 -16.58
C SER A 13 10.19 3.09 -17.68
N CYS A 14 9.57 2.66 -18.77
CA CYS A 14 10.25 2.14 -19.94
C CYS A 14 9.45 2.50 -21.19
N LYS A 15 10.07 2.33 -22.36
CA LYS A 15 9.48 2.77 -23.63
C LYS A 15 8.16 2.08 -23.99
N ALA A 16 7.93 0.87 -23.50
CA ALA A 16 6.66 0.18 -23.71
C ALA A 16 5.56 0.61 -22.73
N ALA A 17 5.88 1.40 -21.70
CA ALA A 17 4.94 1.76 -20.62
C ALA A 17 4.00 2.88 -21.03
N ASP A 18 2.80 2.87 -20.43
CA ASP A 18 1.80 3.94 -20.58
C ASP A 18 2.03 5.11 -19.60
N GLY A 19 3.19 5.18 -18.96
CA GLY A 19 3.54 6.22 -18.01
C GLY A 19 3.57 7.60 -18.67
N LYS A 20 3.14 8.63 -17.94
CA LYS A 20 3.04 10.01 -18.44
C LYS A 20 3.20 11.03 -17.32
N SER A 21 3.92 12.11 -17.60
CA SER A 21 3.92 13.31 -16.78
C SER A 21 2.96 14.28 -17.46
N VAL A 22 1.74 14.44 -16.94
CA VAL A 22 0.62 15.11 -17.63
C VAL A 22 0.42 16.50 -17.09
N ALA A 23 0.20 17.45 -17.99
CA ALA A 23 -0.15 18.83 -17.67
C ALA A 23 0.78 19.44 -16.59
N CYS A 24 2.08 19.23 -16.74
CA CYS A 24 3.10 19.93 -15.99
C CYS A 24 2.92 21.43 -16.24
N PHE A 25 2.57 22.15 -15.18
CA PHE A 25 2.14 23.54 -15.25
C PHE A 25 2.73 24.33 -14.07
N PRO A 26 3.12 25.61 -14.26
CA PRO A 26 3.11 26.34 -15.53
C PRO A 26 4.37 26.07 -16.39
N ASP A 27 4.17 25.90 -17.70
CA ASP A 27 5.22 26.00 -18.72
C ASP A 27 5.09 27.35 -19.44
N VAL A 28 5.80 28.38 -18.97
CA VAL A 28 5.62 29.75 -19.50
C VAL A 28 6.36 29.89 -20.82
N CYS A 29 5.60 30.09 -21.89
CA CYS A 29 6.11 30.28 -23.25
C CYS A 29 5.57 31.59 -23.85
N PHE A 30 6.39 32.23 -24.68
CA PHE A 30 6.01 33.44 -25.40
C PHE A 30 5.12 33.09 -26.59
N THR A 31 3.93 33.66 -26.61
CA THR A 31 2.90 33.44 -27.62
C THR A 31 2.86 34.61 -28.58
N PRO A 32 2.79 34.40 -29.91
CA PRO A 32 2.65 35.48 -30.86
C PRO A 32 1.41 36.34 -30.54
N PRO A 33 1.52 37.67 -30.51
CA PRO A 33 0.38 38.53 -30.24
C PRO A 33 -0.62 38.49 -31.42
N VAL A 34 -1.92 38.61 -31.11
CA VAL A 34 -2.99 38.71 -32.13
C VAL A 34 -3.08 40.15 -32.70
N ALA A 35 -2.40 41.12 -32.08
CA ALA A 35 -2.38 42.55 -32.43
C ALA A 35 -0.92 43.04 -32.71
N PRO A 36 -0.70 44.23 -33.32
CA PRO A 36 0.61 44.63 -33.90
C PRO A 36 1.77 44.69 -32.88
N PRO A 37 3.04 44.72 -33.35
CA PRO A 37 4.09 43.81 -32.89
C PRO A 37 4.64 44.18 -31.49
N THR A 38 4.39 43.32 -30.50
CA THR A 38 5.29 43.21 -29.36
C THR A 38 6.49 42.33 -29.75
N PRO A 39 7.75 42.82 -29.66
CA PRO A 39 8.90 42.16 -30.30
C PRO A 39 9.22 40.73 -29.81
N ILE A 40 8.74 40.35 -28.62
CA ILE A 40 9.13 39.09 -27.95
C ILE A 40 7.94 38.14 -27.76
N GLY A 41 6.70 38.58 -28.01
CA GLY A 41 5.47 37.85 -27.71
C GLY A 41 4.95 38.06 -26.29
N VAL A 42 3.79 37.48 -25.96
CA VAL A 42 3.16 37.55 -24.63
C VAL A 42 3.48 36.28 -23.84
N PRO A 43 4.05 36.35 -22.61
CA PRO A 43 4.33 35.17 -21.81
C PRO A 43 3.02 34.57 -21.28
N ILE A 44 2.69 33.34 -21.70
CA ILE A 44 1.48 32.63 -21.32
C ILE A 44 1.87 31.26 -20.74
N PRO A 45 1.29 30.84 -19.59
CA PRO A 45 1.54 29.52 -19.03
C PRO A 45 0.77 28.45 -19.79
N TYR A 46 1.47 27.41 -20.25
CA TYR A 46 0.92 26.25 -20.94
C TYR A 46 1.01 24.98 -20.08
N PRO A 47 0.11 24.00 -20.28
CA PRO A 47 0.29 22.66 -19.76
C PRO A 47 1.27 21.89 -20.66
N ASN A 48 2.24 21.20 -20.07
CA ASN A 48 3.17 20.36 -20.84
C ASN A 48 3.11 18.87 -20.42
N THR A 49 3.09 17.97 -21.39
CA THR A 49 2.95 16.53 -21.20
C THR A 49 4.10 15.75 -21.82
N GLY A 50 4.70 14.85 -21.04
CA GLY A 50 5.74 13.91 -21.47
C GLY A 50 5.28 12.47 -21.34
N MET A 51 5.63 11.61 -22.30
CA MET A 51 5.16 10.23 -22.36
C MET A 51 6.31 9.22 -22.35
N SER A 52 6.14 8.13 -21.59
CA SER A 52 7.11 7.02 -21.52
C SER A 52 7.40 6.38 -22.89
N LYS A 53 6.43 6.38 -23.81
CA LYS A 53 6.64 5.89 -25.18
C LYS A 53 7.76 6.62 -25.94
N ASP A 54 8.07 7.86 -25.53
CA ASP A 54 9.10 8.70 -26.11
C ASP A 54 10.47 8.52 -25.45
N THR A 55 10.62 7.55 -24.54
CA THR A 55 11.91 7.16 -23.96
C THR A 55 12.97 6.93 -25.05
N THR A 56 14.15 7.48 -24.81
CA THR A 56 15.36 7.27 -25.61
C THR A 56 16.59 7.20 -24.73
N ARG A 57 17.67 6.60 -25.26
CA ARG A 57 18.93 6.35 -24.52
C ARG A 57 18.69 5.55 -23.24
N GLY A 58 17.77 4.60 -23.29
CA GLY A 58 17.51 3.65 -22.22
C GLY A 58 18.59 2.58 -22.12
N THR A 59 18.28 1.54 -21.35
CA THR A 59 19.08 0.31 -21.25
C THR A 59 19.30 -0.36 -22.61
N ARG A 60 20.44 -1.04 -22.76
CA ARG A 60 20.79 -1.86 -23.93
C ARG A 60 20.57 -3.35 -23.67
N THR A 61 20.92 -3.83 -22.48
CA THR A 61 20.89 -5.25 -22.11
C THR A 61 19.58 -5.64 -21.42
N VAL A 62 19.12 -4.81 -20.47
CA VAL A 62 17.86 -5.06 -19.75
C VAL A 62 16.68 -4.54 -20.56
N LYS A 63 15.65 -5.35 -20.79
CA LYS A 63 14.46 -4.95 -21.54
C LYS A 63 13.19 -5.26 -20.76
N ILE A 64 12.25 -4.32 -20.75
CA ILE A 64 10.87 -4.53 -20.28
C ILE A 64 9.97 -4.51 -21.51
N THR A 65 9.17 -5.56 -21.70
CA THR A 65 8.32 -5.75 -22.89
C THR A 65 9.12 -5.56 -24.19
N ARG A 66 10.33 -6.15 -24.23
CA ARG A 66 11.28 -6.08 -25.35
C ARG A 66 11.79 -4.67 -25.72
N LYS A 67 11.56 -3.66 -24.87
CA LYS A 67 12.00 -2.28 -25.09
C LYS A 67 12.92 -1.77 -23.98
N GLU A 68 13.63 -0.69 -24.30
CA GLU A 68 14.59 -0.01 -23.41
C GLU A 68 13.89 0.59 -22.17
N VAL A 69 14.60 0.58 -21.05
CA VAL A 69 14.16 1.07 -19.73
C VAL A 69 14.84 2.40 -19.43
N MET A 70 14.14 3.31 -18.74
CA MET A 70 14.69 4.61 -18.36
C MET A 70 15.74 4.48 -17.25
N LEU A 71 16.88 5.13 -17.45
CA LEU A 71 18.00 5.21 -16.51
C LEU A 71 18.22 6.65 -16.06
N LYS A 72 18.55 6.80 -14.77
CA LYS A 72 19.03 8.05 -14.15
C LYS A 72 20.09 8.73 -15.03
N ASP A 73 19.97 10.05 -15.18
CA ASP A 73 20.91 10.98 -15.85
C ASP A 73 21.34 10.63 -17.29
N LYS A 74 20.75 9.59 -17.89
CA LYS A 74 21.13 9.08 -19.20
C LYS A 74 19.95 9.10 -20.17
N SER A 75 18.78 8.66 -19.70
CA SER A 75 17.56 8.54 -20.50
C SER A 75 16.64 9.74 -20.30
N TYR A 76 15.84 10.04 -21.31
CA TYR A 76 14.86 11.13 -21.30
C TYR A 76 13.71 10.82 -22.25
N PHE A 77 12.59 11.54 -22.12
CA PHE A 77 11.57 11.55 -23.17
C PHE A 77 11.97 12.54 -24.26
N LYS A 78 11.93 12.10 -25.52
CA LYS A 78 12.46 12.86 -26.67
C LYS A 78 11.80 14.23 -26.82
N THR A 79 10.51 14.31 -26.54
CA THR A 79 9.71 15.51 -26.76
C THR A 79 8.61 15.59 -25.71
N SER A 80 8.07 16.80 -25.58
CA SER A 80 6.98 17.17 -24.68
C SER A 80 5.91 17.89 -25.52
N TYR A 81 4.68 17.98 -25.02
CA TYR A 81 3.50 18.37 -25.81
C TYR A 81 2.54 19.27 -25.01
N GLY A 82 1.89 20.22 -25.67
CA GLY A 82 0.87 21.11 -25.09
C GLY A 82 1.28 22.59 -25.03
N ASP A 83 2.53 22.91 -25.37
CA ASP A 83 3.13 24.24 -25.38
C ASP A 83 3.30 24.82 -26.80
N GLU A 84 2.75 24.16 -27.84
CA GLU A 84 2.99 24.51 -29.24
C GLU A 84 2.50 25.91 -29.65
N ALA A 85 1.51 26.46 -28.96
CA ALA A 85 1.02 27.81 -29.20
C ALA A 85 2.03 28.90 -28.77
N GLY A 86 2.93 28.57 -27.84
CA GLY A 86 4.02 29.45 -27.38
C GLY A 86 5.19 29.56 -28.36
N ASN A 87 4.92 29.72 -29.66
CA ASN A 87 5.92 29.69 -30.72
C ASN A 87 6.39 31.08 -31.20
N ALA A 88 6.38 32.10 -30.32
CA ALA A 88 7.08 33.35 -30.60
C ALA A 88 8.60 33.12 -30.65
N PRO A 89 9.43 34.05 -31.18
CA PRO A 89 10.86 33.84 -31.34
C PRO A 89 11.59 33.35 -30.08
N LYS A 90 11.19 33.85 -28.89
CA LYS A 90 11.78 33.45 -27.61
C LYS A 90 11.30 32.11 -27.08
N LYS A 91 10.10 31.62 -27.44
CA LYS A 91 9.54 30.32 -26.97
C LYS A 91 9.47 30.22 -25.43
N GLY A 92 9.94 29.14 -24.81
CA GLY A 92 9.99 29.01 -23.36
C GLY A 92 10.85 30.08 -22.68
N VAL A 93 10.37 30.65 -21.57
CA VAL A 93 11.04 31.76 -20.87
C VAL A 93 12.47 31.43 -20.40
N ILE A 94 12.70 30.20 -19.96
CA ILE A 94 13.99 29.69 -19.47
C ILE A 94 14.79 29.09 -20.62
N THR A 95 14.23 28.09 -21.32
CA THR A 95 15.00 27.23 -22.23
C THR A 95 14.98 27.70 -23.69
N SER A 96 14.16 28.70 -24.00
CA SER A 96 13.90 29.15 -25.37
C SER A 96 13.48 28.03 -26.33
N LYS A 97 12.81 27.01 -25.79
CA LYS A 97 12.26 25.89 -26.55
C LYS A 97 10.77 25.73 -26.29
N ILE A 98 10.13 25.07 -27.25
CA ILE A 98 8.85 24.38 -27.09
C ILE A 98 9.07 22.94 -27.52
N LYS A 99 8.26 22.01 -27.01
CA LYS A 99 8.36 20.58 -27.31
C LYS A 99 9.73 19.96 -26.97
N GLY A 100 10.46 20.55 -26.02
CA GLY A 100 11.80 20.11 -25.60
C GLY A 100 11.79 18.74 -24.90
N LYS A 101 12.97 18.29 -24.46
CA LYS A 101 13.12 16.98 -23.78
C LYS A 101 12.51 17.02 -22.38
N VAL A 102 12.12 15.86 -21.86
CA VAL A 102 11.70 15.69 -20.46
C VAL A 102 12.74 14.85 -19.72
N TYR A 103 13.30 15.42 -18.65
CA TYR A 103 14.26 14.74 -17.79
C TYR A 103 13.64 14.38 -16.45
N PHE A 104 14.14 13.32 -15.84
CA PHE A 104 13.78 12.93 -14.48
C PHE A 104 14.77 13.50 -13.48
N THR A 105 14.26 14.03 -12.38
CA THR A 105 15.02 14.61 -11.27
C THR A 105 15.02 13.73 -10.02
N SER A 106 14.28 12.61 -10.04
CA SER A 106 14.35 11.56 -9.01
C SER A 106 14.27 10.16 -9.63
N TRP A 107 14.65 9.14 -8.85
CA TRP A 107 14.76 7.74 -9.27
C TRP A 107 14.71 6.80 -8.05
N SER A 108 14.70 5.48 -8.28
CA SER A 108 14.83 4.46 -7.23
C SER A 108 16.12 4.62 -6.43
N MET A 109 16.05 4.54 -5.10
CA MET A 109 17.24 4.66 -4.24
C MET A 109 18.16 3.43 -4.29
N ASN A 110 17.64 2.25 -4.66
CA ASN A 110 18.36 0.99 -4.54
C ASN A 110 18.18 0.01 -5.70
N VAL A 111 17.22 0.21 -6.60
CA VAL A 111 17.08 -0.62 -7.81
C VAL A 111 17.84 0.03 -8.96
N LYS A 112 18.80 -0.70 -9.51
CA LYS A 112 19.68 -0.25 -10.59
C LYS A 112 19.68 -1.25 -11.75
N PHE A 113 19.60 -0.75 -12.98
CA PHE A 113 19.87 -1.51 -14.20
C PHE A 113 21.11 -0.93 -14.88
N GLU A 114 22.02 -1.80 -15.33
CA GLU A 114 23.29 -1.38 -15.95
C GLU A 114 24.10 -0.41 -15.07
N GLY A 115 24.08 -0.62 -13.75
CA GLY A 115 24.76 0.22 -12.77
C GLY A 115 24.06 1.56 -12.47
N GLN A 116 22.96 1.90 -13.15
CA GLN A 116 22.23 3.17 -13.00
C GLN A 116 20.85 2.97 -12.39
N ASN A 117 20.43 3.90 -11.55
CA ASN A 117 19.14 3.84 -10.87
C ASN A 117 17.98 3.90 -11.87
N VAL A 118 16.94 3.12 -11.63
CA VAL A 118 15.75 3.07 -12.49
C VAL A 118 14.74 4.15 -12.11
N VAL A 119 14.09 4.72 -13.11
CA VAL A 119 13.02 5.71 -12.97
C VAL A 119 11.67 5.01 -12.84
N ARG A 120 10.76 5.55 -12.03
CA ARG A 120 9.52 4.89 -11.64
C ARG A 120 8.33 5.84 -11.55
N HIS A 121 7.15 5.27 -11.30
CA HIS A 121 5.98 6.04 -10.90
C HIS A 121 6.31 6.97 -9.71
N LEU A 122 5.77 8.19 -9.74
CA LEU A 122 5.96 9.30 -8.81
C LEU A 122 7.38 9.89 -8.79
N ASP A 123 8.30 9.38 -9.60
CA ASP A 123 9.57 10.08 -9.79
C ASP A 123 9.33 11.41 -10.53
N MET A 124 10.04 12.45 -10.09
CA MET A 124 9.83 13.83 -10.54
C MET A 124 10.47 14.06 -11.91
N THR A 125 9.85 14.94 -12.68
CA THR A 125 10.26 15.32 -14.03
C THR A 125 10.26 16.82 -14.20
N THR A 126 11.11 17.33 -15.08
CA THR A 126 11.05 18.70 -15.59
C THR A 126 10.99 18.65 -17.12
N HIS A 127 10.25 19.59 -17.72
CA HIS A 127 9.87 19.53 -19.12
C HIS A 127 10.55 20.62 -19.95
N ASN A 128 10.41 20.47 -21.27
CA ASN A 128 10.81 21.45 -22.25
C ASN A 128 12.29 21.88 -22.16
N HIS A 129 13.19 20.91 -21.98
CA HIS A 129 14.62 21.16 -21.82
C HIS A 129 15.34 21.49 -23.15
N ALA A 130 16.17 22.52 -23.07
CA ALA A 130 17.32 22.79 -23.96
C ALA A 130 18.64 22.80 -23.17
N SER A 131 18.56 23.22 -21.91
CA SER A 131 19.60 23.27 -20.89
C SER A 131 19.03 22.75 -19.55
N GLN A 132 19.84 22.77 -18.49
CA GLN A 132 19.37 22.64 -17.11
C GLN A 132 19.36 24.04 -16.46
N PRO A 133 18.30 24.44 -15.74
CA PRO A 133 17.04 23.71 -15.49
C PRO A 133 16.11 23.67 -16.71
N GLY A 134 15.02 22.89 -16.61
CA GLY A 134 13.95 22.87 -17.61
C GLY A 134 13.09 24.14 -17.56
N ASN A 135 12.10 24.25 -18.47
CA ASN A 135 11.21 25.41 -18.51
C ASN A 135 10.06 25.34 -17.48
N THR A 136 9.89 24.18 -16.85
CA THR A 136 8.79 23.90 -15.91
C THR A 136 9.33 23.57 -14.51
N PRO A 137 8.52 23.76 -13.45
CA PRO A 137 8.84 23.21 -12.13
C PRO A 137 8.83 21.66 -12.16
N PRO A 138 9.41 21.02 -11.13
CA PRO A 138 9.33 19.57 -10.97
C PRO A 138 7.88 19.07 -10.90
N TRP A 139 7.57 18.01 -11.63
CA TRP A 139 6.24 17.41 -11.74
C TRP A 139 6.27 15.89 -11.71
N PRO A 140 5.32 15.21 -11.04
CA PRO A 140 5.37 13.76 -10.88
C PRO A 140 5.09 13.02 -12.19
N HIS A 141 5.87 11.98 -12.45
CA HIS A 141 5.58 11.00 -13.48
C HIS A 141 4.52 9.99 -13.03
N LEU A 142 3.39 9.95 -13.71
CA LEU A 142 2.28 9.09 -13.36
C LEU A 142 2.35 7.79 -14.18
N SER A 143 2.37 6.66 -13.48
CA SER A 143 2.29 5.30 -14.01
C SER A 143 1.54 4.45 -12.99
N LYS A 144 1.71 3.13 -12.94
CA LYS A 144 1.05 2.31 -11.91
C LYS A 144 1.88 2.14 -10.64
N MET A 145 1.18 1.91 -9.54
CA MET A 145 1.73 1.31 -8.33
C MET A 145 1.62 -0.22 -8.45
N SER A 146 2.51 -0.95 -7.77
CA SER A 146 2.64 -2.40 -7.82
C SER A 146 1.42 -3.11 -7.28
N PRO A 147 0.93 -4.15 -7.97
CA PRO A 147 -0.03 -5.07 -7.44
C PRO A 147 0.60 -6.11 -6.51
N SER A 148 1.89 -6.01 -6.15
CA SER A 148 2.54 -6.97 -5.23
C SER A 148 1.89 -7.06 -3.84
N THR A 149 0.92 -6.20 -3.52
CA THR A 149 -0.15 -6.48 -2.54
C THR A 149 -1.57 -6.21 -3.07
N GLN A 150 -1.75 -5.58 -4.24
CA GLN A 150 -3.08 -5.29 -4.81
C GLN A 150 -3.66 -6.43 -5.67
N GLY A 151 -2.87 -7.37 -6.19
CA GLY A 151 -3.36 -8.46 -7.05
C GLY A 151 -4.07 -9.58 -6.26
N LYS A 152 -3.43 -10.05 -5.17
CA LYS A 152 -4.01 -11.07 -4.28
C LYS A 152 -5.19 -10.54 -3.45
N CYS A 153 -5.21 -9.23 -3.20
CA CYS A 153 -6.26 -8.52 -2.46
C CYS A 153 -7.18 -7.67 -3.37
N LYS A 154 -7.19 -7.90 -4.69
CA LYS A 154 -7.90 -7.04 -5.65
C LYS A 154 -9.39 -6.98 -5.36
N ARG A 155 -9.98 -8.12 -4.97
CA ARG A 155 -11.40 -8.25 -4.63
C ARG A 155 -11.73 -7.49 -3.35
N GLU A 156 -10.90 -7.63 -2.32
CA GLU A 156 -11.03 -6.97 -1.02
C GLU A 156 -10.91 -5.46 -1.18
N LYS A 157 -9.90 -4.98 -1.91
CA LYS A 157 -9.69 -3.54 -2.18
C LYS A 157 -10.83 -2.93 -2.99
N LYS A 158 -11.36 -3.65 -4.00
CA LYS A 158 -12.54 -3.21 -4.74
C LYS A 158 -13.77 -3.12 -3.84
N ARG A 159 -13.97 -4.11 -2.97
CA ARG A 159 -15.09 -4.13 -2.01
C ARG A 159 -14.98 -2.99 -1.01
N GLU A 160 -13.81 -2.78 -0.42
CA GLU A 160 -13.53 -1.64 0.46
C GLU A 160 -13.82 -0.31 -0.24
N ARG A 161 -13.24 -0.07 -1.42
CA ARG A 161 -13.48 1.17 -2.17
C ARG A 161 -14.97 1.40 -2.43
N LYS A 162 -15.73 0.36 -2.76
CA LYS A 162 -17.18 0.44 -2.97
C LYS A 162 -17.92 0.74 -1.65
N SER A 163 -17.61 0.01 -0.59
CA SER A 163 -18.27 0.15 0.71
C SER A 163 -17.94 1.47 1.41
N CYS A 164 -16.76 2.04 1.13
CA CYS A 164 -16.25 3.26 1.74
C CYS A 164 -16.31 4.46 0.78
N GLN A 165 -17.08 4.39 -0.30
CA GLN A 165 -17.10 5.41 -1.35
C GLN A 165 -17.52 6.80 -0.84
N GLU A 166 -18.32 6.85 0.22
CA GLU A 166 -18.80 8.10 0.81
C GLU A 166 -17.97 8.57 2.02
N TYR A 167 -16.92 7.82 2.37
CA TYR A 167 -16.11 8.10 3.55
C TYR A 167 -15.42 9.46 3.45
N LYS A 168 -15.57 10.27 4.50
CA LYS A 168 -14.88 11.55 4.67
C LYS A 168 -14.14 11.55 6.01
N PRO A 169 -12.79 11.53 6.04
CA PRO A 169 -12.02 11.40 7.28
C PRO A 169 -12.27 12.52 8.29
N TYR A 170 -12.62 13.71 7.83
CA TYR A 170 -12.89 14.89 8.69
C TYR A 170 -14.27 15.51 8.40
N GLY A 171 -15.25 14.70 7.99
CA GLY A 171 -16.61 15.16 7.68
C GLY A 171 -17.69 14.35 8.39
N GLU A 172 -18.96 14.66 8.07
CA GLU A 172 -20.12 13.98 8.66
C GLU A 172 -20.17 12.47 8.34
N LYS A 173 -19.61 12.08 7.18
CA LYS A 173 -19.53 10.68 6.70
C LYS A 173 -18.25 9.96 7.15
N ASN A 174 -17.91 10.07 8.42
CA ASN A 174 -16.77 9.37 9.02
C ASN A 174 -17.23 8.01 9.58
N VAL A 175 -16.66 6.90 9.10
CA VAL A 175 -17.11 5.55 9.48
C VAL A 175 -16.86 5.20 10.94
N CYS A 176 -15.85 5.79 11.59
CA CYS A 176 -15.64 5.64 13.02
C CYS A 176 -16.72 6.40 13.80
N LYS A 177 -17.17 7.56 13.31
CA LYS A 177 -18.26 8.33 13.94
C LYS A 177 -19.59 7.60 13.78
N GLU A 178 -19.89 7.13 12.57
CA GLU A 178 -21.11 6.37 12.26
C GLU A 178 -21.24 5.08 13.08
N ALA A 179 -20.13 4.44 13.42
CA ALA A 179 -20.12 3.22 14.23
C ALA A 179 -19.96 3.48 15.74
N GLU A 180 -19.93 4.75 16.18
CA GLU A 180 -19.65 5.15 17.56
C GLU A 180 -18.31 4.59 18.10
N LEU A 181 -17.28 4.68 17.28
CA LEU A 181 -15.90 4.22 17.55
C LEU A 181 -14.87 5.35 17.52
N SER A 182 -15.28 6.61 17.33
CA SER A 182 -14.37 7.77 17.38
C SER A 182 -13.92 8.16 18.79
N GLY A 183 -14.63 7.70 19.83
CA GLY A 183 -14.30 8.00 21.22
C GLY A 183 -13.25 7.06 21.82
N ALA A 184 -12.97 7.24 23.11
CA ALA A 184 -12.11 6.32 23.85
C ALA A 184 -12.79 4.94 24.02
N MET A 185 -11.96 3.90 24.03
CA MET A 185 -12.42 2.55 24.35
C MET A 185 -12.87 2.45 25.82
N VAL A 186 -13.99 1.78 26.06
CA VAL A 186 -14.50 1.52 27.42
C VAL A 186 -14.16 0.10 27.86
N ASN A 187 -13.65 -0.04 29.09
CA ASN A 187 -13.28 -1.32 29.69
C ASN A 187 -14.50 -2.06 30.28
N GLU A 188 -15.48 -2.35 29.42
CA GLU A 188 -16.73 -3.03 29.80
C GLU A 188 -17.14 -4.09 28.76
N SER A 189 -17.47 -5.30 29.22
CA SER A 189 -17.79 -6.42 28.32
C SER A 189 -19.04 -6.18 27.47
N ALA A 190 -20.07 -5.54 28.03
CA ALA A 190 -21.28 -5.21 27.31
C ALA A 190 -21.00 -4.15 26.23
N TRP A 191 -20.21 -3.12 26.58
CA TRP A 191 -19.75 -2.13 25.61
C TRP A 191 -18.97 -2.78 24.46
N ALA A 192 -18.00 -3.67 24.74
CA ALA A 192 -17.19 -4.32 23.71
C ALA A 192 -18.05 -5.17 22.76
N SER A 193 -19.12 -5.78 23.27
CA SER A 193 -20.07 -6.56 22.47
C SER A 193 -20.95 -5.67 21.59
N LYS A 194 -21.40 -4.52 22.11
CA LYS A 194 -22.15 -3.51 21.33
C LYS A 194 -21.27 -2.86 20.25
N ALA A 195 -20.03 -2.49 20.59
CA ALA A 195 -19.05 -1.96 19.65
C ALA A 195 -18.79 -2.95 18.50
N ALA A 196 -18.58 -4.23 18.81
CA ALA A 196 -18.45 -5.27 17.79
C ALA A 196 -19.67 -5.36 16.87
N THR A 197 -20.88 -5.23 17.44
CA THR A 197 -22.14 -5.25 16.67
C THR A 197 -22.25 -4.05 15.73
N ARG A 198 -21.93 -2.84 16.20
CA ARG A 198 -21.93 -1.63 15.34
C ARG A 198 -20.88 -1.70 14.24
N ALA A 199 -19.66 -2.14 14.58
CA ALA A 199 -18.59 -2.34 13.60
C ALA A 199 -18.96 -3.36 12.52
N LYS A 200 -19.65 -4.44 12.91
CA LYS A 200 -20.19 -5.47 12.00
C LYS A 200 -21.30 -4.92 11.09
N ALA A 201 -22.16 -4.04 11.61
CA ALA A 201 -23.25 -3.44 10.85
C ALA A 201 -22.75 -2.41 9.80
N ASN A 202 -21.64 -1.73 10.07
CA ASN A 202 -21.06 -0.77 9.12
C ASN A 202 -20.33 -1.50 7.98
N LYS A 203 -20.84 -1.33 6.74
CA LYS A 203 -20.32 -2.01 5.54
C LYS A 203 -18.89 -1.59 5.20
N CYS A 204 -18.52 -0.33 5.45
CA CYS A 204 -17.16 0.13 5.22
C CYS A 204 -16.21 -0.49 6.24
N LEU A 205 -16.51 -0.43 7.54
CA LEU A 205 -15.66 -1.05 8.57
C LEU A 205 -15.51 -2.56 8.38
N SER A 206 -16.59 -3.25 8.01
CA SER A 206 -16.53 -4.69 7.67
C SER A 206 -15.64 -4.95 6.44
N ALA A 207 -15.70 -4.12 5.41
CA ALA A 207 -14.82 -4.28 4.25
C ALA A 207 -13.35 -3.92 4.57
N ARG A 208 -13.14 -2.87 5.37
CA ARG A 208 -11.84 -2.40 5.88
C ARG A 208 -11.14 -3.44 6.73
N ARG A 209 -11.89 -4.30 7.43
CA ARG A 209 -11.33 -5.39 8.26
C ARG A 209 -10.41 -6.32 7.47
N CYS A 210 -10.56 -6.42 6.14
CA CYS A 210 -9.68 -7.21 5.29
C CYS A 210 -8.34 -6.54 4.93
N GLN A 211 -8.17 -5.25 5.25
CA GLN A 211 -6.89 -4.55 5.12
C GLN A 211 -6.18 -4.55 6.47
N LEU A 212 -5.11 -5.33 6.58
CA LEU A 212 -4.29 -5.35 7.78
C LEU A 212 -3.50 -4.05 7.89
N VAL A 213 -3.46 -3.52 9.11
CA VAL A 213 -2.79 -2.25 9.45
C VAL A 213 -1.62 -2.53 10.40
N PRO A 214 -0.58 -1.70 10.47
CA PRO A 214 0.41 -1.81 11.53
C PRO A 214 -0.22 -1.57 12.91
N TYR A 215 0.38 -2.11 13.98
CA TYR A 215 -0.08 -1.89 15.36
C TYR A 215 -0.03 -0.42 15.78
N ARG A 216 1.01 0.31 15.33
CA ARG A 216 1.13 1.76 15.48
C ARG A 216 1.12 2.39 14.08
N PRO A 217 -0.07 2.64 13.49
CA PRO A 217 -0.15 3.40 12.25
C PRO A 217 0.34 4.82 12.50
N LYS A 218 1.08 5.40 11.55
CA LYS A 218 1.49 6.82 11.59
C LYS A 218 0.36 7.78 11.19
N ASP A 219 -0.81 7.25 10.88
CA ASP A 219 -2.00 7.98 10.43
C ASP A 219 -3.16 7.71 11.39
N GLU A 220 -3.65 8.77 12.02
CA GLU A 220 -4.72 8.76 13.03
C GLU A 220 -6.13 8.89 12.40
N ALA A 221 -6.24 9.05 11.08
CA ALA A 221 -7.50 9.31 10.38
C ALA A 221 -8.37 8.05 10.11
N GLY A 222 -8.04 6.89 10.69
CA GLY A 222 -8.87 5.66 10.63
C GLY A 222 -8.96 4.94 9.27
N ILE A 223 -8.36 5.47 8.18
CA ILE A 223 -8.21 4.73 6.91
C ILE A 223 -6.91 3.94 6.86
N ALA A 224 -5.79 4.45 7.36
CA ALA A 224 -4.55 3.65 7.43
C ALA A 224 -4.30 3.04 8.82
N GLY A 225 -5.28 3.18 9.73
CA GLY A 225 -5.27 2.65 11.09
C GLY A 225 -6.64 2.14 11.53
N CYS A 226 -6.77 1.76 12.80
CA CYS A 226 -8.04 1.41 13.41
C CYS A 226 -8.75 2.66 13.94
N CYS A 227 -10.07 2.57 14.13
CA CYS A 227 -10.80 3.62 14.84
C CYS A 227 -10.26 3.77 16.28
N PRO A 228 -10.34 4.95 16.91
CA PRO A 228 -9.86 5.19 18.27
C PRO A 228 -10.36 4.18 19.31
N ALA A 229 -11.62 3.74 19.21
CA ALA A 229 -12.22 2.76 20.10
C ALA A 229 -12.00 1.29 19.66
N GLN A 230 -11.02 1.01 18.81
CA GLN A 230 -10.65 -0.33 18.37
C GLN A 230 -9.21 -0.67 18.79
N THR A 231 -8.96 -1.95 19.01
CA THR A 231 -7.61 -2.47 19.23
C THR A 231 -7.06 -3.04 17.93
N PRO A 232 -5.84 -2.66 17.52
CA PRO A 232 -5.11 -3.39 16.50
C PRO A 232 -4.59 -4.71 17.08
N ASP A 233 -5.20 -5.83 16.69
CA ASP A 233 -4.82 -7.17 17.16
C ASP A 233 -3.87 -7.85 16.18
N HIS A 234 -2.71 -8.29 16.67
CA HIS A 234 -1.76 -9.08 15.89
C HIS A 234 -2.40 -10.39 15.42
N VAL A 235 -2.61 -10.49 14.10
CA VAL A 235 -3.32 -11.63 13.51
C VAL A 235 -2.56 -12.93 13.77
N ILE A 236 -1.24 -12.93 13.54
CA ILE A 236 -0.32 -13.91 14.13
C ILE A 236 0.09 -13.36 15.50
N PRO A 237 -0.20 -14.06 16.61
CA PRO A 237 0.10 -13.57 17.95
C PRO A 237 1.58 -13.18 18.10
N LYS A 238 1.86 -12.02 18.71
CA LYS A 238 3.25 -11.56 18.94
C LYS A 238 4.12 -12.56 19.69
N SER A 239 3.52 -13.37 20.56
CA SER A 239 4.18 -14.44 21.31
C SER A 239 4.67 -15.60 20.43
N SER A 240 4.15 -15.73 19.21
CA SER A 240 4.62 -16.71 18.22
C SER A 240 6.06 -16.47 17.78
N PHE A 241 6.54 -15.23 17.93
CA PHE A 241 7.89 -14.77 17.59
C PHE A 241 8.81 -14.67 18.82
N SER A 242 8.41 -15.20 19.97
CA SER A 242 9.20 -15.19 21.21
C SER A 242 9.46 -16.61 21.71
N VAL A 243 10.64 -16.85 22.28
CA VAL A 243 10.98 -18.17 22.88
C VAL A 243 10.08 -18.43 24.10
N GLY A 244 9.87 -17.42 24.95
CA GLY A 244 8.99 -17.46 26.12
C GLY A 244 7.80 -16.49 26.01
N ALA A 245 7.50 -15.83 27.12
CA ALA A 245 6.58 -14.69 27.14
C ALA A 245 7.17 -13.54 26.32
N PHE A 246 6.31 -12.80 25.62
CA PHE A 246 6.74 -11.66 24.81
C PHE A 246 7.46 -10.58 25.63
N SER A 247 7.07 -10.43 26.90
CA SER A 247 7.66 -9.49 27.88
C SER A 247 9.14 -9.74 28.16
N ASN A 248 9.62 -10.97 27.96
CA ASN A 248 11.01 -11.35 28.26
C ASN A 248 11.98 -10.90 27.18
N ASN A 249 11.50 -10.20 26.15
CA ASN A 249 12.24 -9.63 25.02
C ASN A 249 13.17 -10.59 24.24
N LYS A 250 13.01 -11.91 24.41
CA LYS A 250 13.79 -12.92 23.70
C LYS A 250 13.01 -13.41 22.47
N ARG A 251 13.49 -13.05 21.28
CA ARG A 251 12.91 -13.45 19.99
C ARG A 251 13.28 -14.88 19.62
N GLN A 252 12.43 -15.52 18.80
CA GLN A 252 12.77 -16.81 18.19
C GLN A 252 13.95 -16.65 17.24
N PRO A 253 14.79 -17.70 17.04
CA PRO A 253 15.87 -17.65 16.07
C PRO A 253 15.39 -17.25 14.67
N GLY A 254 16.07 -16.27 14.06
CA GLY A 254 15.75 -15.70 12.75
C GLY A 254 14.61 -14.66 12.76
N TRP A 255 14.08 -14.32 13.94
CA TRP A 255 13.07 -13.27 14.15
C TRP A 255 13.58 -12.16 15.08
N GLU A 256 14.89 -11.96 15.15
CA GLU A 256 15.55 -10.96 15.99
C GLU A 256 15.04 -9.54 15.71
N GLU A 257 14.78 -9.24 14.43
CA GLU A 257 14.25 -7.95 13.95
C GLU A 257 12.71 -7.83 14.00
N TYR A 258 12.01 -8.81 14.60
CA TYR A 258 10.56 -8.75 14.71
C TYR A 258 10.11 -7.52 15.50
N SER A 259 9.26 -6.70 14.87
CA SER A 259 8.68 -5.51 15.49
C SER A 259 7.17 -5.66 15.63
N LYS A 260 6.68 -5.62 16.88
CA LYS A 260 5.23 -5.59 17.15
C LYS A 260 4.56 -4.35 16.57
N ASP A 261 5.29 -3.24 16.40
CA ASP A 261 4.70 -1.94 16.04
C ASP A 261 4.34 -1.87 14.55
N THR A 262 5.10 -2.59 13.70
CA THR A 262 4.88 -2.66 12.26
C THR A 262 4.23 -3.96 11.80
N ALA A 263 4.05 -4.94 12.71
CA ALA A 263 3.45 -6.23 12.41
C ALA A 263 1.98 -6.07 11.99
N PRO A 264 1.49 -6.88 11.02
CA PRO A 264 0.11 -6.80 10.55
C PRO A 264 -0.91 -7.10 11.64
N CYS A 265 -1.80 -6.15 11.85
CA CYS A 265 -2.90 -6.20 12.80
C CYS A 265 -4.25 -6.08 12.10
N MET A 266 -5.27 -6.60 12.76
CA MET A 266 -6.66 -6.42 12.40
C MET A 266 -7.35 -5.54 13.43
N CYS A 267 -8.17 -4.60 12.97
CA CYS A 267 -8.99 -3.79 13.86
C CYS A 267 -10.13 -4.63 14.45
N VAL A 268 -10.15 -4.70 15.77
CA VAL A 268 -11.12 -5.47 16.56
C VAL A 268 -11.61 -4.65 17.74
N GLU A 269 -12.76 -5.02 18.27
CA GLU A 269 -13.44 -4.32 19.34
C GLU A 269 -13.22 -5.08 20.66
N GLY A 270 -12.76 -4.35 21.69
CA GLY A 270 -12.44 -4.89 23.02
C GLY A 270 -10.96 -4.79 23.37
N TRP A 271 -10.68 -4.47 24.63
CA TRP A 271 -9.33 -4.14 25.14
C TRP A 271 -8.38 -5.34 25.24
N GLY A 272 -8.89 -6.56 25.08
CA GLY A 272 -8.09 -7.77 25.26
C GLY A 272 -8.65 -8.99 24.56
N ASN A 273 -7.82 -10.04 24.55
CA ASN A 273 -8.03 -11.31 23.86
C ASN A 273 -9.20 -12.17 24.39
N THR A 274 -10.04 -11.65 25.29
CA THR A 274 -11.23 -12.32 25.81
C THR A 274 -12.51 -11.50 25.69
N HIS A 275 -12.45 -10.27 25.15
CA HIS A 275 -13.55 -9.32 25.15
C HIS A 275 -13.95 -8.92 23.73
N GLY A 276 -15.24 -8.65 23.51
CA GLY A 276 -15.78 -8.24 22.22
C GLY A 276 -15.38 -9.16 21.06
N SER A 277 -15.20 -8.56 19.89
CA SER A 277 -14.74 -9.30 18.71
C SER A 277 -13.26 -9.67 18.75
N HIS A 278 -12.46 -8.93 19.52
CA HIS A 278 -11.06 -9.27 19.78
C HIS A 278 -10.95 -10.68 20.39
N GLY A 279 -11.74 -10.95 21.43
CA GLY A 279 -11.80 -12.26 22.06
C GLY A 279 -12.37 -13.36 21.18
N VAL A 280 -13.30 -13.04 20.27
CA VAL A 280 -13.82 -14.02 19.29
C VAL A 280 -12.70 -14.49 18.37
N ARG A 281 -11.88 -13.58 17.85
CA ARG A 281 -10.79 -13.92 16.94
C ARG A 281 -9.70 -14.79 17.59
N HIS A 282 -9.34 -14.50 18.84
CA HIS A 282 -8.45 -15.37 19.61
C HIS A 282 -9.07 -16.76 19.88
N SER A 283 -10.36 -16.80 20.21
CA SER A 283 -11.09 -18.06 20.42
C SER A 283 -11.12 -18.93 19.15
N GLU A 284 -11.31 -18.32 17.97
CA GLU A 284 -11.27 -18.99 16.66
C GLU A 284 -9.87 -19.55 16.35
N HIS A 285 -8.81 -18.78 16.64
CA HIS A 285 -7.44 -19.24 16.43
C HIS A 285 -7.12 -20.45 17.32
N LYS A 286 -7.54 -20.40 18.58
CA LYS A 286 -7.42 -21.51 19.52
C LYS A 286 -8.21 -22.73 19.07
N ALA A 287 -9.44 -22.55 18.58
CA ALA A 287 -10.27 -23.64 18.09
C ALA A 287 -9.65 -24.35 16.88
N LEU A 288 -9.10 -23.59 15.92
CA LEU A 288 -8.40 -24.17 14.77
C LEU A 288 -7.13 -24.94 15.18
N GLY A 289 -6.38 -24.45 16.17
CA GLY A 289 -5.25 -25.19 16.74
C GLY A 289 -5.66 -26.56 17.27
N VAL A 290 -6.75 -26.60 18.06
CA VAL A 290 -7.32 -27.84 18.60
C VAL A 290 -7.77 -28.79 17.48
N ILE A 291 -8.53 -28.30 16.49
CA ILE A 291 -9.02 -29.11 15.36
C ILE A 291 -7.85 -29.67 14.55
N ALA A 292 -6.78 -28.89 14.35
CA ALA A 292 -5.60 -29.31 13.60
C ALA A 292 -4.61 -30.15 14.43
N GLY A 293 -4.90 -30.43 15.70
CA GLY A 293 -3.99 -31.17 16.59
C GLY A 293 -2.70 -30.42 16.93
N VAL A 294 -2.66 -29.10 16.77
CA VAL A 294 -1.49 -28.26 17.06
C VAL A 294 -1.58 -27.73 18.48
N LYS A 295 -0.62 -28.10 19.34
CA LYS A 295 -0.59 -27.72 20.74
C LYS A 295 0.05 -26.33 20.91
N LYS A 296 -0.30 -25.65 22.00
CA LYS A 296 0.35 -24.40 22.39
C LYS A 296 1.84 -24.68 22.63
N GLY A 297 2.70 -23.94 21.94
CA GLY A 297 4.15 -24.12 22.04
C GLY A 297 4.78 -24.84 20.85
N ASP A 298 3.98 -25.54 20.03
CA ASP A 298 4.50 -26.28 18.88
C ASP A 298 5.15 -25.33 17.86
N MET A 299 6.35 -25.69 17.41
CA MET A 299 7.02 -24.97 16.32
C MET A 299 6.49 -25.43 14.97
N ARG A 300 6.16 -24.47 14.10
CA ARG A 300 5.57 -24.75 12.79
C ARG A 300 6.02 -23.76 11.74
N GLU A 301 5.89 -24.17 10.48
CA GLU A 301 6.17 -23.29 9.34
C GLU A 301 5.34 -22.00 9.43
N PHE A 302 5.99 -20.86 9.17
CA PHE A 302 5.33 -19.56 9.18
C PHE A 302 4.10 -19.53 8.28
N SER A 303 4.18 -20.13 7.09
CA SER A 303 3.06 -20.21 6.14
C SER A 303 1.84 -20.95 6.71
N LYS A 304 2.07 -22.02 7.48
CA LYS A 304 0.99 -22.79 8.14
C LYS A 304 0.34 -21.99 9.27
N GLU A 305 1.13 -21.29 10.09
CA GLU A 305 0.58 -20.39 11.13
C GLU A 305 -0.15 -19.20 10.50
N ALA A 306 0.39 -18.60 9.44
CA ALA A 306 -0.26 -17.51 8.72
C ALA A 306 -1.60 -17.93 8.10
N SER A 307 -1.68 -19.12 7.49
CA SER A 307 -2.94 -19.69 6.99
C SER A 307 -3.95 -19.92 8.11
N MET A 308 -3.55 -20.53 9.23
CA MET A 308 -4.43 -20.72 10.38
C MET A 308 -4.93 -19.38 10.97
N ALA A 309 -4.05 -18.39 11.07
CA ALA A 309 -4.40 -17.05 11.53
C ALA A 309 -5.37 -16.34 10.57
N ALA A 310 -5.19 -16.50 9.25
CA ALA A 310 -6.12 -16.01 8.23
C ALA A 310 -7.48 -16.73 8.31
N GLN A 311 -7.51 -18.04 8.53
CA GLN A 311 -8.74 -18.81 8.69
C GLN A 311 -9.48 -18.42 9.97
N SER A 312 -8.79 -18.23 11.10
CA SER A 312 -9.41 -17.78 12.35
C SER A 312 -10.04 -16.39 12.22
N THR A 313 -9.40 -15.52 11.45
CA THR A 313 -9.92 -14.19 11.10
C THR A 313 -11.22 -14.30 10.30
N ARG A 314 -11.27 -15.16 9.27
CA ARG A 314 -12.50 -15.46 8.52
C ARG A 314 -13.55 -16.15 9.40
N GLY A 315 -13.09 -16.91 10.39
CA GLY A 315 -13.83 -17.46 11.51
C GLY A 315 -14.64 -16.40 12.24
N ALA A 316 -13.93 -15.43 12.76
CA ALA A 316 -14.47 -14.38 13.58
C ALA A 316 -15.34 -13.37 12.81
N PHE A 317 -15.03 -13.15 11.53
CA PHE A 317 -15.59 -12.06 10.72
C PHE A 317 -16.13 -12.53 9.36
N PRO A 318 -17.13 -13.43 9.33
CA PRO A 318 -17.69 -13.93 8.08
C PRO A 318 -18.30 -12.81 7.21
N GLU A 319 -18.89 -11.79 7.82
CA GLU A 319 -19.48 -10.64 7.13
C GLU A 319 -18.45 -9.83 6.32
N SER A 320 -17.20 -9.83 6.78
CA SER A 320 -16.12 -9.06 6.17
C SER A 320 -15.68 -9.68 4.84
N ASN A 321 -16.02 -10.96 4.58
CA ASN A 321 -15.76 -11.68 3.33
C ASN A 321 -14.28 -11.64 2.88
N CYS A 322 -13.34 -11.63 3.83
CA CYS A 322 -11.92 -11.63 3.53
C CYS A 322 -11.50 -12.96 2.90
N SER A 323 -10.78 -12.94 1.78
CA SER A 323 -10.15 -14.16 1.27
C SER A 323 -8.92 -14.53 2.09
N GLU A 324 -8.73 -15.83 2.27
CA GLU A 324 -7.52 -16.36 2.91
C GLU A 324 -6.27 -16.02 2.11
N ARG A 325 -6.37 -16.03 0.77
CA ARG A 325 -5.30 -15.62 -0.13
C ARG A 325 -4.85 -14.17 0.12
N CYS A 326 -5.78 -13.25 0.35
CA CYS A 326 -5.44 -11.86 0.63
C CYS A 326 -4.82 -11.69 2.03
N LEU A 327 -5.41 -12.33 3.05
CA LEU A 327 -4.89 -12.24 4.43
C LEU A 327 -3.50 -12.86 4.55
N THR A 328 -3.29 -14.07 4.03
CA THR A 328 -1.97 -14.73 4.05
C THR A 328 -0.91 -13.95 3.29
N ALA A 329 -1.27 -13.29 2.18
CA ALA A 329 -0.36 -12.40 1.46
C ALA A 329 0.07 -11.20 2.32
N GLN A 330 -0.89 -10.51 2.96
CA GLN A 330 -0.59 -9.37 3.84
C GLN A 330 0.27 -9.80 5.05
N LEU A 331 0.01 -10.98 5.60
CA LEU A 331 0.83 -11.55 6.68
C LEU A 331 2.26 -11.82 6.20
N ALA A 332 2.43 -12.50 5.06
CA ALA A 332 3.75 -12.77 4.50
C ALA A 332 4.52 -11.48 4.20
N ASP A 333 3.89 -10.52 3.54
CA ASP A 333 4.55 -9.27 3.14
C ASP A 333 4.89 -8.38 4.34
N GLY A 334 4.03 -8.36 5.36
CA GLY A 334 4.28 -7.61 6.59
C GLY A 334 5.45 -8.16 7.39
N HIS A 335 5.55 -9.48 7.52
CA HIS A 335 6.62 -10.12 8.28
C HIS A 335 7.92 -10.24 7.50
N LYS A 336 7.88 -10.33 6.15
CA LYS A 336 9.08 -10.34 5.31
C LYS A 336 9.95 -9.10 5.50
N LYS A 337 9.35 -7.95 5.83
CA LYS A 337 10.07 -6.70 6.13
C LYS A 337 10.87 -6.75 7.43
N MET A 338 10.65 -7.77 8.25
CA MET A 338 11.31 -8.01 9.54
C MET A 338 12.30 -9.17 9.47
N LEU A 339 12.62 -9.62 8.25
CA LEU A 339 13.59 -10.65 7.99
C LEU A 339 14.77 -10.03 7.25
N PRO A 340 15.98 -10.60 7.39
CA PRO A 340 17.09 -10.24 6.52
C PRO A 340 16.71 -10.44 5.04
N PRO A 341 17.28 -9.66 4.11
CA PRO A 341 17.01 -9.79 2.69
C PRO A 341 17.25 -11.23 2.18
N ASN A 342 16.35 -11.72 1.32
CA ASN A 342 16.42 -13.04 0.69
C ASN A 342 16.33 -14.26 1.62
N THR A 343 15.91 -14.08 2.88
CA THR A 343 15.69 -15.19 3.81
C THR A 343 14.27 -15.76 3.69
N GLN A 344 14.15 -17.09 3.71
CA GLN A 344 12.85 -17.74 3.91
C GLN A 344 12.38 -17.54 5.37
N PRO A 345 11.08 -17.31 5.61
CA PRO A 345 10.59 -17.14 6.98
C PRO A 345 10.90 -18.35 7.87
N PRO A 346 11.61 -18.16 9.01
CA PRO A 346 11.85 -19.23 9.97
C PRO A 346 10.55 -19.73 10.60
N LYS A 347 10.61 -20.90 11.23
CA LYS A 347 9.49 -21.44 12.01
C LYS A 347 9.05 -20.48 13.12
N VAL A 348 7.77 -20.54 13.47
CA VAL A 348 7.16 -19.76 14.54
C VAL A 348 6.44 -20.69 15.51
N LYS A 349 6.24 -20.22 16.74
CA LYS A 349 5.56 -20.96 17.80
C LYS A 349 4.05 -20.78 17.71
N HIS A 350 3.27 -21.86 17.71
CA HIS A 350 1.82 -21.74 17.84
C HIS A 350 1.45 -21.19 19.23
N SER A 351 0.91 -19.98 19.27
CA SER A 351 0.68 -19.25 20.53
C SER A 351 -0.78 -18.80 20.68
N PRO A 352 -1.75 -19.73 20.72
CA PRO A 352 -3.15 -19.41 20.85
C PRO A 352 -3.42 -18.74 22.20
N SER A 353 -4.39 -17.84 22.20
CA SER A 353 -4.84 -17.15 23.40
C SER A 353 -6.38 -17.06 23.40
N GLY A 354 -6.96 -16.43 24.43
CA GLY A 354 -8.42 -16.33 24.55
C GLY A 354 -9.11 -17.56 25.15
N ARG A 355 -10.44 -17.43 25.29
CA ARG A 355 -11.27 -18.43 25.98
C ARG A 355 -11.52 -19.64 25.09
N SER A 356 -11.53 -20.83 25.70
CA SER A 356 -12.08 -22.00 25.03
C SER A 356 -13.61 -21.85 25.01
N LYS A 357 -14.21 -21.76 23.83
CA LYS A 357 -15.66 -21.64 23.67
C LYS A 357 -16.18 -22.84 22.86
N PRO A 358 -16.91 -23.80 23.47
CA PRO A 358 -17.45 -24.96 22.75
C PRO A 358 -18.28 -24.57 21.53
N ALA A 359 -19.07 -23.50 21.62
CA ALA A 359 -19.84 -22.97 20.50
C ALA A 359 -18.96 -22.50 19.32
N VAL A 360 -17.79 -21.91 19.61
CA VAL A 360 -16.82 -21.54 18.56
C VAL A 360 -16.23 -22.80 17.96
N LEU A 361 -15.73 -23.74 18.79
CA LEU A 361 -15.17 -25.00 18.33
C LEU A 361 -16.13 -25.78 17.42
N ASN A 362 -17.39 -25.94 17.85
CA ASN A 362 -18.41 -26.65 17.09
C ASN A 362 -18.74 -25.94 15.78
N ARG A 363 -18.81 -24.59 15.78
CA ARG A 363 -19.02 -23.81 14.56
C ARG A 363 -17.84 -23.94 13.59
N THR A 364 -16.62 -23.88 14.10
CA THR A 364 -15.40 -23.97 13.29
C THR A 364 -15.25 -25.36 12.70
N ALA A 365 -15.53 -26.42 13.45
CA ALA A 365 -15.48 -27.81 12.99
C ALA A 365 -16.49 -28.12 11.87
N ARG A 366 -17.63 -27.42 11.84
CA ARG A 366 -18.67 -27.59 10.81
C ARG A 366 -18.45 -26.75 9.55
N ARG A 367 -17.42 -25.88 9.51
CA ARG A 367 -17.16 -25.10 8.30
C ARG A 367 -16.61 -26.02 7.20
N PRO A 368 -17.17 -25.99 5.99
CA PRO A 368 -16.55 -26.68 4.87
C PRO A 368 -15.12 -26.16 4.71
N SER A 369 -14.18 -27.08 4.52
CA SER A 369 -12.81 -26.72 4.14
C SER A 369 -12.87 -25.85 2.87
N PRO A 370 -12.11 -24.75 2.83
CA PRO A 370 -12.21 -23.77 1.74
C PRO A 370 -11.87 -24.33 0.37
#